data_AF-A0A5Q8CHV3-F1
#
_entry.id   AF-A0A5Q8CHV3-F1
#
_cell.length_a   1.000
_cell.length_b   1.000
_cell.length_c   1.000
_cell.angle_alpha   90.00
_cell.angle_beta   90.00
_cell.angle_gamma   90.00
#
_symmetry.space_group_name_H-M   'P 1'
#
loop_
_entity.id
_entity.type
_entity.pdbx_description
1 polymer ?
#
loop_
_entity_poly.entity_id
_entity_poly.type
_entity_poly.pdbx_seq_one_letter_code
_entity_poly.pdbx_strand_id
1 'polypeptide(L)'
;MANSTDFSKSPKPRKGMPSPRLGESEFKARYLRQFYDPAFQPEADAIGRLAEIAWQAYSEERKAPITRKAGQGFHDPDYDLSVDWFAAHEAVEAAQRRYEDKT
;
A
#
# COMPACT_ATOMS: atom_id res chain seq x y z
N MET A 1 -30.13 39.22 -20.82
CA MET A 1 -29.72 38.08 -21.67
C MET A 1 -29.01 37.08 -20.77
N ALA A 2 -29.68 36.00 -20.39
CA ALA A 2 -29.14 35.00 -19.46
C ALA A 2 -28.31 33.97 -20.24
N ASN A 3 -27.07 33.74 -19.81
CA ASN A 3 -26.14 32.83 -20.47
C ASN A 3 -26.39 31.40 -19.94
N SER A 4 -27.18 30.61 -20.66
CA SER A 4 -27.44 29.21 -20.32
C SER A 4 -26.14 28.40 -20.48
N THR A 5 -25.57 27.98 -19.35
CA THR A 5 -24.43 27.06 -19.36
C THR A 5 -24.96 25.67 -19.69
N ASP A 6 -24.54 25.12 -20.82
CA ASP A 6 -24.90 23.78 -21.27
C ASP A 6 -24.16 22.72 -20.44
N PHE A 7 -24.88 22.12 -19.49
CA PHE A 7 -24.39 21.03 -18.62
C PHE A 7 -24.34 19.66 -19.34
N SER A 8 -24.73 19.57 -20.62
CA SER A 8 -24.79 18.28 -21.35
C SER A 8 -23.44 17.77 -21.84
N LYS A 9 -22.37 18.58 -21.76
CA LYS A 9 -21.06 18.22 -22.29
C LYS A 9 -20.18 17.56 -21.22
N SER A 10 -20.16 16.22 -21.22
CA SER A 10 -19.23 15.46 -20.38
C SER A 10 -17.77 15.89 -20.61
N PRO A 11 -17.02 16.21 -19.56
CA PRO A 11 -15.63 16.63 -19.71
C PRO A 11 -14.80 15.49 -20.30
N LYS A 12 -13.88 15.81 -21.22
CA LYS A 12 -12.98 14.81 -21.80
C LYS A 12 -12.10 14.20 -20.70
N PRO A 13 -12.03 12.86 -20.57
CA PRO A 13 -11.15 12.21 -19.60
C PRO A 13 -9.68 12.61 -19.81
N ARG A 14 -8.97 12.93 -18.72
CA ARG A 14 -7.54 13.22 -18.77
C ARG A 14 -6.78 11.93 -19.08
N LYS A 15 -5.95 11.95 -20.13
CA LYS A 15 -5.26 10.74 -20.63
C LYS A 15 -3.97 10.37 -19.89
N GLY A 16 -3.66 11.04 -18.77
CA GLY A 16 -2.48 10.73 -17.99
C GLY A 16 -2.16 11.78 -16.93
N MET A 17 -1.23 11.41 -16.07
CA MET A 17 -0.54 12.28 -15.11
C MET A 17 0.94 11.94 -15.15
N PRO A 18 1.84 12.89 -14.84
CA PRO A 18 3.24 12.58 -14.61
C PRO A 18 3.37 11.43 -13.61
N SER A 19 4.42 10.62 -13.75
CA SER A 19 4.65 9.52 -12.81
C SER A 19 4.69 10.07 -11.37
N PRO A 20 3.93 9.50 -10.43
CA PRO A 20 3.98 9.91 -9.03
C PRO A 20 5.22 9.35 -8.31
N ARG A 21 6.09 8.63 -9.01
CA ARG A 21 7.24 7.95 -8.42
C ARG A 21 8.27 8.97 -7.94
N LEU A 22 8.65 8.88 -6.67
CA LEU A 22 9.66 9.73 -6.06
C LEU A 22 11.06 9.28 -6.48
N GLY A 23 11.97 10.23 -6.63
CA GLY A 23 13.41 9.94 -6.63
C GLY A 23 13.89 9.55 -5.23
N GLU A 24 15.04 8.88 -5.17
CA GLU A 24 15.62 8.38 -3.92
C GLU A 24 15.82 9.47 -2.86
N SER A 25 16.41 10.59 -3.25
CA SER A 25 16.68 11.71 -2.35
C SER A 25 15.39 12.28 -1.76
N GLU A 26 14.36 12.46 -2.58
CA GLU A 26 13.06 12.94 -2.14
C GLU A 26 12.36 11.93 -1.22
N PHE A 27 12.40 10.64 -1.56
CA PHE A 27 11.86 9.57 -0.73
C PHE A 27 12.52 9.57 0.65
N LYS A 28 13.86 9.55 0.70
CA LYS A 28 14.61 9.54 1.96
C LYS A 28 14.37 10.81 2.77
N ALA A 29 14.32 11.98 2.13
CA ALA A 29 13.97 13.23 2.82
C ALA A 29 12.58 13.16 3.47
N ARG A 30 11.59 12.56 2.79
CA ARG A 30 10.26 12.34 3.37
C ARG A 30 10.27 11.31 4.50
N TYR A 31 11.01 10.21 4.33
CA TYR A 31 11.15 9.16 5.34
C TYR A 31 11.74 9.71 6.65
N LEU A 32 12.84 10.47 6.55
CA LEU A 32 13.56 11.04 7.69
C LEU A 32 12.76 12.09 8.48
N ARG A 33 11.77 12.75 7.88
CA ARG A 33 10.90 13.73 8.57
C ARG A 33 10.12 13.12 9.74
N GLN A 34 9.94 11.80 9.77
CA GLN A 34 9.29 11.10 10.88
C GLN A 34 10.14 11.09 12.17
N PHE A 35 11.45 11.35 12.06
CA PHE A 35 12.43 11.25 13.15
C PHE A 35 13.06 12.61 13.50
N TYR A 36 12.27 13.68 13.45
CA TYR A 36 12.76 15.05 13.68
C TYR A 36 13.16 15.32 15.14
N ASP A 37 12.55 14.61 16.09
CA ASP A 37 12.82 14.80 17.52
C ASP A 37 14.30 14.56 17.84
N PRO A 38 14.97 15.44 18.61
CA PRO A 38 16.37 15.27 19.00
C PRO A 38 16.69 13.93 19.68
N ALA A 39 15.71 13.26 20.29
CA ALA A 39 15.87 11.93 20.87
C ALA A 39 16.31 10.87 19.85
N PHE A 40 16.08 11.09 18.55
CA PHE A 40 16.53 10.19 17.48
C PHE A 40 17.95 10.48 16.98
N GLN A 41 18.59 11.59 17.40
CA GLN A 41 19.94 11.94 16.95
C GLN A 41 20.99 10.86 17.23
N PRO A 42 21.01 10.19 18.41
CA PRO A 42 21.93 9.07 18.64
C PRO A 42 21.75 7.90 17.67
N GLU A 43 20.57 7.77 17.06
CA GLU A 43 20.20 6.68 16.14
C GLU A 43 20.23 7.11 14.66
N ALA A 44 20.77 8.28 14.33
CA ALA A 44 20.77 8.81 12.97
C ALA A 44 21.35 7.83 11.93
N ASP A 45 22.43 7.12 12.28
CA ASP A 45 23.04 6.13 11.40
C ASP A 45 22.15 4.89 11.21
N ALA A 46 21.46 4.44 12.26
CA ALA A 46 20.54 3.32 12.19
C ALA A 46 19.32 3.67 11.32
N ILE A 47 18.76 4.86 11.52
CA ILE A 47 17.66 5.39 10.71
C ILE A 47 18.10 5.53 9.24
N GLY A 48 19.33 5.97 8.98
CA GLY A 48 19.89 6.03 7.63
C GLY A 48 19.91 4.67 6.93
N ARG A 49 20.32 3.61 7.63
CA ARG A 49 20.28 2.23 7.09
C ARG A 49 18.86 1.75 6.85
N LEU A 50 17.92 2.07 7.74
CA LEU A 50 16.50 1.71 7.55
C LEU A 50 15.88 2.47 6.37
N ALA A 51 16.25 3.73 6.15
CA ALA A 51 15.80 4.53 5.01
C ALA A 51 16.28 3.92 3.67
N GLU A 52 17.49 3.35 3.63
CA GLU A 52 17.98 2.61 2.48
C GLU A 52 17.13 1.37 2.19
N ILE A 53 16.87 0.54 3.20
CA ILE A 53 16.03 -0.66 3.06
C ILE A 53 14.62 -0.27 2.59
N ALA A 54 14.05 0.80 3.14
CA ALA A 54 12.75 1.32 2.74
C ALA A 54 12.74 1.83 1.30
N TRP A 55 13.81 2.50 0.87
CA TRP A 55 13.98 2.93 -0.52
C TRP A 55 14.02 1.74 -1.47
N GLN A 56 14.80 0.70 -1.17
CA GLN A 56 14.87 -0.50 -2.00
C GLN A 56 13.49 -1.19 -2.09
N ALA A 57 12.76 -1.28 -0.97
CA ALA A 57 11.39 -1.80 -0.97
C ALA A 57 10.46 -1.01 -1.89
N TYR A 58 10.56 0.32 -1.87
CA TYR A 58 9.77 1.21 -2.70
C TYR A 58 10.17 1.13 -4.18
N SER A 59 11.47 1.11 -4.47
CA SER A 59 12.02 1.10 -5.84
C SER A 59 11.75 -0.22 -6.56
N GLU A 60 11.73 -1.33 -5.83
CA GLU A 60 11.39 -2.68 -6.32
C GLU A 60 9.89 -2.95 -6.35
N GLU A 61 9.05 -2.01 -5.89
CA GLU A 61 7.58 -2.15 -5.84
C GLU A 61 7.11 -3.40 -5.08
N ARG A 62 7.78 -3.75 -3.97
CA ARG A 62 7.45 -4.95 -3.16
C ARG A 62 6.11 -4.80 -2.43
N LYS A 63 5.01 -5.23 -3.09
CA LYS A 63 3.63 -5.15 -2.56
C LYS A 63 3.26 -6.26 -1.57
N ALA A 64 3.84 -7.45 -1.72
CA ALA A 64 3.61 -8.59 -0.85
C ALA A 64 4.94 -9.35 -0.65
N PRO A 65 5.83 -8.83 0.22
CA PRO A 65 7.17 -9.40 0.37
C PRO A 65 7.21 -10.74 1.10
N ILE A 66 6.12 -11.09 1.81
CA ILE A 66 5.99 -12.36 2.53
C ILE A 66 4.75 -13.07 2.00
N THR A 67 4.97 -14.22 1.36
CA THR A 67 3.93 -14.99 0.71
C THR A 67 4.03 -16.46 1.07
N ARG A 68 2.94 -17.19 0.85
CA ARG A 68 2.89 -18.65 0.81
C ARG A 68 1.92 -19.11 -0.25
N LYS A 69 2.03 -20.37 -0.67
CA LYS A 69 1.06 -21.00 -1.58
C LYS A 69 -0.34 -20.91 -0.98
N ALA A 70 -1.30 -20.44 -1.78
CA ALA A 70 -2.67 -20.21 -1.36
C ALA A 70 -3.33 -21.51 -0.83
N GLY A 71 -3.05 -22.63 -1.50
CA GLY A 71 -3.56 -23.95 -1.13
C GLY A 71 -4.99 -24.21 -1.61
N GLN A 72 -5.50 -25.39 -1.25
CA GLN A 72 -6.82 -25.84 -1.65
C GLN A 72 -7.92 -24.92 -1.10
N GLY A 73 -8.92 -24.62 -1.93
CA GLY A 73 -10.02 -23.70 -1.57
C GLY A 73 -9.90 -22.31 -2.19
N PHE A 74 -8.71 -21.94 -2.69
CA PHE A 74 -8.51 -20.75 -3.51
C PHE A 74 -8.59 -21.07 -5.01
N HIS A 75 -8.88 -20.05 -5.83
CA HIS A 75 -9.01 -20.20 -7.29
C HIS A 75 -7.73 -20.76 -7.94
N ASP A 76 -6.57 -20.29 -7.48
CA ASP A 76 -5.25 -20.82 -7.87
C ASP A 76 -4.50 -21.26 -6.60
N PRO A 77 -4.45 -22.57 -6.32
CA PRO A 77 -3.76 -23.10 -5.14
C PRO A 77 -2.25 -22.81 -5.11
N ASP A 78 -1.61 -22.62 -6.27
CA ASP A 78 -0.17 -22.43 -6.39
C ASP A 78 0.24 -20.94 -6.41
N TYR A 79 -0.74 -20.03 -6.33
CA TYR A 79 -0.47 -18.60 -6.25
C TYR A 79 0.25 -18.24 -4.94
N ASP A 80 1.28 -17.40 -5.05
CA ASP A 80 2.00 -16.84 -3.90
C ASP A 80 1.17 -15.72 -3.27
N LEU A 81 0.26 -16.10 -2.36
CA LEU A 81 -0.64 -15.20 -1.67
C LEU A 81 0.05 -14.53 -0.47
N SER A 82 -0.22 -13.24 -0.29
CA SER A 82 0.23 -12.48 0.90
C SER A 82 -0.27 -13.15 2.18
N VAL A 83 0.65 -13.36 3.13
CA VAL A 83 0.31 -13.92 4.45
C VAL A 83 -0.68 -13.03 5.20
N ASP A 84 -0.56 -11.70 5.07
CA ASP A 84 -1.49 -10.76 5.71
C ASP A 84 -2.90 -10.88 5.14
N TRP A 85 -3.01 -11.08 3.82
CA TRP A 85 -4.30 -11.28 3.17
C TRP A 85 -4.91 -12.62 3.55
N PHE A 86 -4.08 -13.64 3.74
CA PHE A 86 -4.53 -14.92 4.27
C PHE A 86 -5.13 -14.75 5.67
N ALA A 87 -4.41 -14.07 6.58
CA ALA A 87 -4.89 -13.81 7.93
C ALA A 87 -6.19 -12.99 7.94
N ALA A 88 -6.30 -12.00 7.04
CA ALA A 88 -7.52 -11.21 6.89
C ALA A 88 -8.71 -12.07 6.41
N HIS A 89 -8.50 -12.96 5.44
CA HIS A 89 -9.51 -13.91 4.97
C HIS A 89 -9.98 -14.84 6.10
N GLU A 90 -9.07 -15.46 6.84
CA GLU A 90 -9.43 -16.33 7.98
C GLU A 90 -10.21 -15.59 9.07
N ALA A 91 -9.86 -14.32 9.33
CA ALA A 91 -10.56 -13.50 10.31
C ALA A 91 -12.01 -13.22 9.89
N VAL A 92 -12.27 -13.01 8.59
CA VAL A 92 -13.62 -12.83 8.03
C VAL A 92 -14.42 -14.13 8.13
N GLU A 93 -13.86 -15.27 7.72
CA GLU A 93 -14.51 -16.58 7.84
C GLU A 93 -14.86 -16.94 9.29
N ALA A 94 -13.97 -16.64 10.24
CA ALA A 94 -14.25 -16.82 11.65
C ALA A 94 -15.37 -15.89 12.15
N ALA A 95 -15.41 -14.65 11.67
CA ALA A 95 -16.47 -13.72 12.02
C ALA A 95 -17.84 -14.17 11.47
N GLN A 96 -17.87 -14.68 10.23
CA GLN A 96 -19.07 -15.24 9.62
C GLN A 96 -19.61 -16.44 10.41
N ARG A 97 -18.74 -17.41 10.73
CA ARG A 97 -19.15 -18.58 11.55
C ARG A 97 -19.76 -18.18 12.89
N ARG A 98 -19.16 -17.21 13.59
CA ARG A 98 -19.71 -16.69 14.86
C ARG A 98 -21.05 -15.99 14.70
N TYR A 99 -21.32 -15.41 13.54
CA TYR A 99 -22.60 -14.76 13.25
C TYR A 99 -23.69 -15.81 12.97
N GLU A 100 -23.37 -16.84 12.18
CA GLU A 100 -24.28 -17.93 11.82
C GLU A 100 -24.59 -18.86 13.01
N ASP A 101 -23.64 -19.08 13.93
CA ASP A 101 -23.82 -19.86 15.17
C ASP A 101 -24.75 -19.17 16.20
N LYS A 102 -25.07 -17.89 16.01
CA LYS A 102 -26.04 -17.16 16.85
C LYS A 102 -27.50 -17.36 16.43
N THR A 103 -27.76 -18.26 15.48
CA THR A 103 -29.11 -18.67 15.04
C THR A 103 -29.49 -20.01 15.64
#